data_AF-A0A381VUQ9-F1
#
_entry.id   AF-A0A381VUQ9-F1
#
_cell.length_a   1.000
_cell.length_b   1.000
_cell.length_c   1.000
_cell.angle_alpha   90.00
_cell.angle_beta   90.00
_cell.angle_gamma   90.00
#
_symmetry.space_group_name_H-M   'P 1'
#
loop_
_entity.id
_entity.type
_entity.pdbx_description
1 polymer ?
#
loop_
_entity_poly.entity_id
_entity_poly.type
_entity_poly.pdbx_seq_one_letter_code
_entity_poly.pdbx_strand_id
1 'polypeptide(L)' 'VAIDLIFIQYEQVNIAFVMIGALAMGILIGYGVAVTSIISSKSESRSLKLKNRRLSDELNDLRNVAIDEGIYDNDDGED' A
#
# COMPACT_ATOMS: atom_id res chain seq x y z
N VAL A 1 -19.82 -42.56 20.10
CA VAL A 1 -18.45 -42.07 20.41
C VAL A 1 -18.53 -40.56 20.46
N ALA A 2 -18.34 -39.94 21.63
CA ALA A 2 -18.37 -38.48 21.78
C ALA A 2 -17.05 -37.90 21.24
N ILE A 3 -17.13 -36.83 20.45
CA ILE A 3 -15.97 -36.23 19.77
C ILE A 3 -15.49 -35.04 20.59
N ASP A 4 -14.21 -35.04 20.94
CA ASP A 4 -13.59 -34.00 21.76
C ASP A 4 -13.04 -32.86 20.88
N LEU A 5 -13.77 -31.74 20.84
CA LEU A 5 -13.42 -30.57 20.03
C LEU A 5 -12.68 -29.54 20.89
N ILE A 6 -11.52 -29.90 21.47
CA ILE A 6 -10.62 -29.08 22.33
C ILE A 6 -11.25 -28.46 23.61
N PHE A 7 -12.55 -28.11 23.62
CA PHE A 7 -13.32 -27.62 24.76
C PHE A 7 -14.82 -28.01 24.74
N ILE A 8 -15.34 -28.65 23.68
CA ILE A 8 -16.78 -28.98 23.57
C ILE A 8 -16.98 -30.37 22.96
N GLN A 9 -17.77 -31.21 23.63
CA GLN A 9 -18.20 -32.51 23.09
C GLN A 9 -19.59 -32.40 22.44
N TYR A 10 -19.66 -32.79 21.17
CA TYR A 10 -20.92 -32.96 20.46
C TYR A 10 -21.12 -34.41 20.07
N GLU A 11 -22.28 -34.95 20.41
CA GLU A 11 -22.56 -36.39 20.29
C GLU A 11 -22.91 -36.81 18.84
N GLN A 12 -23.29 -35.85 17.98
CA GLN A 12 -23.82 -36.13 16.63
C GLN A 12 -23.42 -35.09 15.57
N VAL A 13 -22.13 -34.75 15.47
CA VAL A 13 -21.64 -33.83 14.44
C VAL A 13 -20.84 -34.58 13.38
N ASN A 14 -21.23 -34.40 12.12
CA ASN A 14 -20.51 -34.98 10.98
C ASN A 14 -19.20 -34.20 10.73
N ILE A 15 -18.08 -34.90 10.91
CA ILE A 15 -16.71 -34.40 10.85
C ILE A 15 -16.41 -33.69 9.53
N ALA A 16 -17.01 -34.15 8.42
CA ALA A 16 -16.80 -33.54 7.11
C ALA A 16 -17.23 -32.07 7.08
N PHE A 17 -18.35 -31.72 7.73
CA PHE A 17 -18.83 -30.34 7.78
C PHE A 17 -17.95 -29.45 8.64
N VAL A 18 -17.41 -29.97 9.74
CA VAL A 18 -16.48 -29.21 10.61
C VAL A 18 -15.18 -28.92 9.87
N MET A 19 -14.62 -29.92 9.18
CA MET A 19 -13.42 -29.70 8.37
C MET A 19 -13.66 -28.70 7.24
N ILE A 20 -14.77 -28.82 6.50
CA ILE A 20 -15.10 -27.88 5.43
C ILE A 20 -15.30 -26.47 5.98
N GLY A 21 -15.99 -26.33 7.12
CA GLY A 21 -16.23 -25.05 7.77
C GLY A 21 -14.94 -24.37 8.23
N ALA A 22 -14.04 -25.12 8.88
CA ALA A 22 -12.75 -24.59 9.32
C ALA A 22 -11.86 -24.18 8.14
N LEU A 23 -11.83 -24.98 7.07
CA LEU A 23 -11.04 -24.70 5.87
C LEU A 23 -11.59 -23.47 5.12
N ALA A 24 -12.92 -23.37 4.97
CA ALA A 24 -13.57 -22.21 4.38
C ALA A 24 -13.30 -20.92 5.16
N MET A 25 -13.37 -20.96 6.50
CA MET A 25 -13.02 -19.83 7.37
C MET A 25 -11.56 -19.42 7.20
N GLY A 26 -10.64 -20.39 7.16
CA GLY A 26 -9.23 -20.13 6.92
C GLY A 26 -8.96 -19.45 5.57
N ILE A 27 -9.61 -19.90 4.50
CA ILE A 27 -9.51 -19.29 3.17
C ILE A 27 -10.04 -17.86 3.17
N LEU A 28 -11.20 -17.61 3.78
CA LEU A 28 -11.80 -16.27 3.84
C LEU A 28 -10.89 -15.28 4.57
N ILE A 29 -10.34 -15.68 5.71
CA ILE A 29 -9.41 -14.84 6.46
C ILE A 29 -8.12 -14.58 5.66
N GLY A 30 -7.54 -15.64 5.08
CA GLY A 30 -6.32 -15.53 4.27
C GLY A 30 -6.51 -14.61 3.06
N TYR A 31 -7.65 -14.73 2.37
CA TYR A 31 -8.00 -13.85 1.26
C TYR A 31 -8.20 -12.41 1.72
N GLY A 32 -8.88 -12.18 2.84
CA GLY A 32 -9.07 -10.84 3.41
C GLY A 32 -7.75 -10.13 3.70
N VAL A 33 -6.78 -10.83 4.30
CA VAL A 33 -5.43 -10.30 4.54
C VAL A 33 -4.69 -9.99 3.24
N ALA A 34 -4.81 -10.85 2.23
CA ALA A 34 -4.17 -10.61 0.93
C ALA A 34 -4.74 -9.34 0.25
N VAL A 35 -6.05 -9.13 0.31
CA VAL A 35 -6.72 -7.95 -0.26
C VAL A 35 -6.25 -6.66 0.42
N THR A 36 -6.20 -6.63 1.74
CA THR A 36 -5.74 -5.43 2.48
C THR A 36 -4.27 -5.12 2.19
N SER A 37 -3.42 -6.15 2.08
CA SER A 37 -2.01 -6.01 1.70
C SER A 37 -1.85 -5.36 0.31
N ILE A 38 -2.61 -5.85 -0.69
CA ILE A 38 -2.57 -5.30 -2.06
C ILE A 38 -3.03 -3.83 -2.09
N ILE A 39 -4.10 -3.50 -1.37
CA ILE A 39 -4.61 -2.12 -1.31
C ILE A 39 -3.59 -1.20 -0.64
N SER A 40 -3.00 -1.63 0.48
CA SER A 40 -1.96 -0.88 1.19
C SER A 40 -0.76 -0.61 0.27
N SER A 41 -0.25 -1.64 -0.41
CA SER A 41 0.86 -1.52 -1.34
C SER A 41 0.57 -0.54 -2.49
N LYS A 42 -0.65 -0.56 -3.05
CA LYS A 42 -1.04 0.37 -4.11
C LYS A 42 -1.13 1.82 -3.60
N SER A 43 -1.63 2.02 -2.39
CA SER A 43 -1.68 3.33 -1.73
C SER A 43 -0.27 3.90 -1.50
N GLU A 44 0.63 3.06 -0.98
CA GLU A 44 2.02 3.42 -0.73
C GLU A 44 2.77 3.76 -2.02
N SER A 45 2.58 2.96 -3.08
CA SER A 45 3.14 3.23 -4.40
C SER A 45 2.69 4.58 -4.97
N ARG A 46 1.41 4.95 -4.78
CA ARG A 46 0.89 6.27 -5.20
C ARG A 46 1.54 7.40 -4.39
N SER A 47 1.69 7.22 -3.08
CA SER A 47 2.36 8.19 -2.20
C SER A 47 3.82 8.41 -2.61
N LEU A 48 4.55 7.34 -2.88
CA LEU A 48 5.94 7.41 -3.35
C LEU A 48 6.06 8.11 -4.70
N LYS A 49 5.16 7.84 -5.65
CA LYS A 49 5.13 8.56 -6.93
C LYS A 49 4.89 10.06 -6.75
N LEU A 50 3.99 10.45 -5.85
CA LEU A 50 3.73 11.86 -5.55
C LEU A 50 4.93 12.54 -4.90
N LYS A 51 5.60 11.86 -3.95
CA LYS A 51 6.84 12.35 -3.34
C LYS A 51 7.95 12.52 -4.37
N ASN A 52 8.17 11.53 -5.24
CA ASN A 52 9.15 11.64 -6.31
C ASN A 52 8.85 12.80 -7.26
N ARG A 53 7.58 12.99 -7.65
CA ARG A 53 7.20 14.13 -8.50
C ARG A 53 7.48 15.46 -7.79
N ARG A 54 7.10 15.58 -6.52
CA ARG A 54 7.38 16.78 -5.72
C ARG A 54 8.87 17.05 -5.59
N LEU A 55 9.70 16.03 -5.33
CA LEU A 55 11.15 16.18 -5.29
C LEU A 55 11.71 16.59 -6.65
N SER A 56 11.15 16.06 -7.74
CA SER A 56 11.54 16.43 -9.10
C SER A 56 11.15 17.88 -9.43
N ASP A 57 9.99 18.33 -8.96
CA ASP A 57 9.51 19.70 -9.12
C ASP A 57 10.36 20.66 -8.27
N GLU A 58 10.64 20.32 -7.00
CA GLU A 58 11.56 21.08 -6.13
C GLU A 58 12.97 21.15 -6.73
N LEU A 59 13.50 20.04 -7.26
CA LEU A 59 14.79 20.01 -7.94
C LEU A 59 14.77 20.89 -9.20
N ASN A 60 13.68 20.86 -9.96
CA ASN A 60 13.52 21.68 -11.15
C ASN A 60 13.42 23.17 -10.81
N ASP A 61 12.71 23.52 -9.73
CA ASP A 61 12.62 24.89 -9.23
C ASP A 61 13.98 25.38 -8.74
N LEU A 62 14.77 24.56 -8.04
CA LEU A 62 16.14 24.89 -7.66
C LEU A 62 17.05 25.09 -8.87
N ARG A 63 16.88 24.27 -9.92
CA ARG A 63 17.63 24.40 -11.17
C ARG A 63 17.22 25.65 -11.95
N ASN A 64 15.95 26.03 -11.91
CA ASN A 64 15.42 27.20 -12.62
C ASN A 64 15.75 28.51 -11.88
N VAL A 65 15.75 28.51 -10.54
CA VAL A 65 16.20 29.64 -9.71
C VAL A 65 17.68 29.95 -9.93
N ALA A 66 18.54 28.95 -10.09
CA ALA A 66 19.97 29.16 -10.37
C ALA A 66 20.27 29.70 -11.79
N ILE A 67 19.28 29.69 -12.70
CA ILE A 67 19.43 30.24 -14.07
C ILE A 67 18.74 31.61 -14.19
N ASP A 68 17.67 31.87 -13.43
CA ASP A 68 16.96 33.15 -13.44
C ASP A 68 17.72 34.28 -12.71
N GLU A 69 18.74 33.93 -11.90
CA GLU A 69 19.58 34.90 -11.18
C GLU A 69 20.78 35.43 -12.01
N GLY A 70 20.86 35.13 -13.31
CA GLY A 70 22.03 35.45 -14.14
C GLY A 70 21.79 35.96 -15.57
N ILE A 71 20.55 36.27 -15.97
CA ILE A 71 20.23 36.67 -17.38
C ILE A 71 19.55 38.07 -17.49
N TYR A 72 19.62 38.90 -16.45
CA TYR A 72 19.42 40.36 -16.52
C TYR A 72 20.40 40.97 -15.50
N ASP A 73 21.37 41.85 -15.74
CA ASP A 73 21.72 42.74 -16.83
C ASP A 73 23.21 42.55 -17.19
N ASN A 74 23.51 42.12 -18.40
CA ASN A 74 24.68 42.62 -19.10
C ASN A 74 24.18 42.97 -20.50
N ASP A 75 23.95 44.26 -20.73
CA ASP A 75 24.26 45.01 -21.97
C ASP A 75 23.17 46.00 -22.40
N ASP A 76 23.09 47.15 -21.70
CA ASP A 76 22.41 48.34 -22.19
C ASP A 76 23.27 49.56 -21.82
N GLY A 77 24.20 49.92 -22.69
CA GLY A 77 24.97 51.16 -22.55
C GLY A 77 24.09 52.40 -22.68
N GLU A 78 24.42 53.45 -21.92
CA GLU A 78 24.45 54.86 -22.35
C GLU A 78 25.07 55.73 -21.24
N ASP A 79 25.82 56.75 -21.71
CA ASP A 79 26.57 57.85 -21.05
C ASP A 79 27.97 57.60 -20.44
#